data_AF-A0A5N8YP56-F1
#
_entry.id   AF-A0A5N8YP56-F1
#
_cell.length_a   1.000
_cell.length_b   1.000
_cell.length_c   1.000
_cell.angle_alpha   90.00
_cell.angle_beta   90.00
_cell.angle_gamma   90.00
#
_symmetry.space_group_name_H-M   'P 1'
#
loop_
_entity.id
_entity.type
_entity.pdbx_description
1 polymer ?
#
loop_
_entity_poly.entity_id
_entity_poly.type
_entity_poly.pdbx_seq_one_letter_code
_entity_poly.pdbx_strand_id
1 'polypeptide(L)'
;MGNIAGILFGLIGLAIPILIIATIVYFVLRIKSGISLSISYKAALRVYFYIVILVSVGLTGLGGVSTLINVGLGEIVGHEFSYGEVYQDHRELQDLKNNEDYVVRDNRSLSERLDLEMKGNLINGISLAVIGAFLMLVHFLGRRWVETADEHSDLLRRLYLIAGLAIFAVITIVSLIAGIPETLRYALLEIEPGQESPGEALSIAIVGLPIWVSYLVATLRNVRSQ
;
A
#
# COMPACT_ATOMS: atom_id res chain seq x y z
N MET A 1 24.15 7.16 7.56
CA MET A 1 23.50 5.83 7.57
C MET A 1 22.20 5.75 6.76
N GLY A 2 21.60 6.88 6.33
CA GLY A 2 20.36 6.89 5.52
C GLY A 2 20.45 6.25 4.13
N ASN A 3 21.61 6.31 3.47
CA ASN A 3 21.75 5.79 2.09
C ASN A 3 21.59 4.26 2.01
N ILE A 4 21.99 3.52 3.05
CA ILE A 4 21.90 2.04 3.04
C ILE A 4 20.44 1.60 3.23
N ALA A 5 19.69 2.30 4.08
CA ALA A 5 18.27 2.03 4.31
C ALA A 5 17.43 2.34 3.05
N GLY A 6 17.69 3.47 2.38
CA GLY A 6 17.04 3.82 1.11
C GLY A 6 17.35 2.81 -0.01
N ILE A 7 18.59 2.35 -0.11
CA ILE A 7 18.98 1.29 -1.06
C ILE A 7 18.30 -0.04 -0.71
N LEU A 8 18.20 -0.41 0.56
CA LEU A 8 17.49 -1.63 0.99
C LEU A 8 16.00 -1.58 0.65
N PHE A 9 15.35 -0.44 0.89
CA PHE A 9 13.94 -0.23 0.55
C PHE A 9 13.71 -0.26 -0.97
N GLY A 10 14.60 0.36 -1.75
CA GLY A 10 14.56 0.28 -3.22
C GLY A 10 14.78 -1.15 -3.75
N LEU A 11 15.68 -1.93 -3.13
CA LEU A 11 15.91 -3.34 -3.48
C LEU A 11 14.72 -4.23 -3.13
N ILE A 12 14.03 -4.00 -2.01
CA ILE A 12 12.80 -4.70 -1.63
C ILE A 12 11.65 -4.31 -2.56
N GLY A 13 11.56 -3.04 -2.94
CA GLY A 13 10.60 -2.53 -3.93
C GLY A 13 10.77 -3.16 -5.31
N LEU A 14 12.02 -3.45 -5.71
CA LEU A 14 12.34 -4.20 -6.94
C LEU A 14 12.19 -5.71 -6.79
N ALA A 15 12.30 -6.26 -5.58
CA ALA A 15 12.16 -7.69 -5.35
C ALA A 15 10.76 -8.20 -5.69
N ILE A 16 9.72 -7.38 -5.49
CA ILE A 16 8.32 -7.72 -5.82
C ILE A 16 8.12 -7.91 -7.34
N PRO A 17 8.44 -6.95 -8.22
CA PRO A 17 8.34 -7.15 -9.66
C PRO A 17 9.28 -8.25 -10.18
N ILE A 18 10.48 -8.42 -9.59
CA ILE A 18 11.37 -9.53 -9.95
C ILE A 18 10.76 -10.89 -9.57
N LEU A 19 10.14 -11.02 -8.40
CA LEU A 19 9.43 -12.23 -7.98
C LEU A 19 8.22 -12.51 -8.87
N ILE A 20 7.48 -11.48 -9.28
CA ILE A 20 6.37 -11.61 -10.22
C ILE A 20 6.89 -12.13 -11.56
N ILE A 21 7.94 -11.53 -12.12
CA ILE A 21 8.56 -11.95 -13.38
C ILE A 21 9.11 -13.38 -13.25
N ALA A 22 9.82 -13.71 -12.18
CA ALA A 22 10.35 -15.04 -11.93
C ALA A 22 9.25 -16.09 -11.81
N THR A 23 8.15 -15.76 -11.14
CA THR A 23 6.97 -16.63 -11.02
C THR A 23 6.34 -16.86 -12.39
N ILE A 24 6.15 -15.81 -13.19
CA ILE A 24 5.63 -15.90 -14.56
C ILE A 24 6.54 -16.76 -15.44
N VAL A 25 7.85 -16.49 -15.45
CA VAL A 25 8.84 -17.26 -16.24
C VAL A 25 8.85 -18.72 -15.81
N TYR A 26 8.87 -19.00 -14.51
CA TYR A 26 8.77 -20.36 -13.98
C TYR A 26 7.49 -21.06 -14.44
N PHE A 27 6.35 -20.38 -14.37
CA PHE A 27 5.06 -20.92 -14.80
C PHE A 27 5.05 -21.23 -16.30
N VAL A 28 5.61 -20.34 -17.14
CA VAL A 28 5.75 -20.53 -18.59
C VAL A 28 6.66 -21.72 -18.90
N LEU A 29 7.81 -21.85 -18.22
CA LEU A 29 8.73 -22.98 -18.37
C LEU A 29 8.07 -24.30 -17.91
N ARG A 30 7.30 -24.25 -16.83
CA ARG A 30 6.58 -25.41 -16.29
C ARG A 30 5.44 -25.87 -17.21
N ILE A 31 4.74 -24.95 -17.88
CA ILE A 31 3.73 -25.27 -18.91
C ILE A 31 4.39 -25.91 -20.13
N LYS A 32 5.58 -25.43 -20.54
CA LYS A 32 6.38 -26.06 -21.62
C LYS A 32 6.91 -27.46 -21.26
N SER A 33 6.92 -27.84 -19.99
CA SER A 33 7.46 -29.13 -19.51
C SER A 33 6.54 -30.34 -19.76
N GLY A 34 5.41 -30.16 -20.46
CA GLY A 34 4.56 -31.28 -20.89
C GLY A 34 3.68 -31.90 -19.80
N ILE A 35 3.57 -31.26 -18.63
CA ILE A 35 2.58 -31.65 -17.61
C ILE A 35 1.21 -31.16 -18.11
N SER A 36 0.34 -32.10 -18.52
CA SER A 36 -1.06 -31.79 -18.85
C SER A 36 -1.83 -31.42 -17.59
N LEU A 37 -1.62 -30.19 -17.13
CA LEU A 37 -2.46 -29.56 -16.12
C LEU A 37 -3.82 -29.29 -16.79
N SER A 38 -4.77 -30.21 -16.64
CA SER A 38 -6.17 -30.00 -16.98
C SER A 38 -6.80 -28.99 -16.01
N ILE A 39 -6.35 -27.74 -16.10
CA ILE A 39 -6.90 -26.63 -15.33
C ILE A 39 -8.33 -26.42 -15.83
N SER A 40 -9.30 -26.82 -14.99
CA SER A 40 -10.70 -26.50 -15.24
C SER A 40 -10.87 -24.99 -15.34
N TYR A 41 -11.63 -24.52 -16.33
CA TYR A 41 -11.99 -23.11 -16.50
C TYR A 41 -12.52 -22.49 -15.20
N LYS A 42 -13.27 -23.28 -14.41
CA LYS A 42 -13.78 -22.89 -13.10
C LYS A 42 -12.66 -22.59 -12.10
N ALA A 43 -11.60 -23.39 -12.07
CA ALA A 43 -10.46 -23.20 -11.17
C ALA A 43 -9.66 -21.95 -11.55
N ALA A 44 -9.42 -21.72 -12.85
CA ALA A 44 -8.75 -20.51 -13.34
C ALA A 44 -9.54 -19.25 -12.96
N LEU A 45 -10.86 -19.27 -13.13
CA LEU A 45 -11.75 -18.16 -12.79
C LEU A 45 -11.77 -17.87 -11.27
N ARG A 46 -11.73 -18.90 -10.42
CA ARG A 46 -11.60 -18.74 -8.96
C ARG A 46 -10.28 -18.09 -8.57
N VAL A 47 -9.16 -18.53 -9.15
CA VAL A 47 -7.84 -17.92 -8.92
C VAL A 47 -7.85 -16.44 -9.30
N TYR A 48 -8.40 -16.10 -10.47
CA TYR A 48 -8.57 -14.72 -10.91
C TYR A 48 -9.34 -13.89 -9.88
N PHE A 49 -10.50 -14.35 -9.41
CA PHE A 49 -11.27 -13.62 -8.41
C PHE A 49 -10.51 -13.41 -7.11
N TYR A 50 -9.80 -14.42 -6.60
CA TYR A 50 -8.99 -14.26 -5.38
C TYR A 50 -7.89 -13.21 -5.54
N ILE A 51 -7.20 -13.21 -6.68
CA ILE A 51 -6.15 -12.23 -6.97
C ILE A 51 -6.75 -10.82 -7.04
N VAL A 52 -7.83 -10.64 -7.80
CA VAL A 52 -8.44 -9.31 -7.96
C VAL A 52 -9.02 -8.81 -6.64
N ILE A 53 -9.65 -9.66 -5.84
CA ILE A 53 -10.14 -9.27 -4.51
C ILE A 53 -8.96 -8.85 -3.61
N LEU A 54 -7.85 -9.60 -3.62
CA LEU A 54 -6.67 -9.24 -2.83
C LEU A 54 -6.10 -7.87 -3.24
N VAL A 55 -5.94 -7.64 -4.54
CA VAL A 55 -5.50 -6.34 -5.09
C VAL A 55 -6.48 -5.24 -4.71
N SER A 56 -7.78 -5.51 -4.77
CA SER A 56 -8.83 -4.55 -4.43
C SER A 56 -8.81 -4.15 -2.96
N VAL A 57 -8.48 -5.07 -2.03
CA VAL A 57 -8.24 -4.73 -0.61
C VAL A 57 -7.06 -3.76 -0.49
N GLY A 58 -5.96 -4.03 -1.21
CA GLY A 58 -4.79 -3.15 -1.23
C GLY A 58 -5.13 -1.75 -1.76
N LEU A 59 -5.79 -1.67 -2.91
CA LEU A 59 -6.20 -0.39 -3.52
C LEU A 59 -7.16 0.39 -2.62
N THR A 60 -8.19 -0.28 -2.08
CA THR A 60 -9.18 0.38 -1.23
C THR A 60 -8.57 0.84 0.08
N GLY A 61 -7.88 -0.05 0.78
CA GLY A 61 -7.30 0.22 2.09
C GLY A 61 -6.02 1.03 2.00
N LEU A 62 -4.94 0.38 1.55
CA LEU A 62 -3.58 0.93 1.59
C LEU A 62 -3.32 2.01 0.54
N GLY A 63 -4.10 2.06 -0.54
CA GLY A 63 -4.01 3.13 -1.54
C GLY A 63 -5.00 4.26 -1.27
N GLY A 64 -6.27 3.93 -1.06
CA GLY A 64 -7.35 4.89 -0.90
C GLY A 64 -7.46 5.43 0.52
N VAL A 65 -7.89 4.56 1.45
CA VAL A 65 -8.24 4.97 2.83
C VAL A 65 -7.04 5.52 3.59
N SER A 66 -5.84 4.92 3.46
CA SER A 66 -4.62 5.45 4.10
C SER A 66 -4.29 6.85 3.61
N THR A 67 -4.38 7.12 2.30
CA THR A 67 -4.14 8.46 1.73
C THR A 67 -5.14 9.47 2.27
N LEU A 68 -6.41 9.09 2.42
CA LEU A 68 -7.43 9.95 3.01
C LEU A 68 -7.19 10.21 4.50
N ILE A 69 -6.73 9.20 5.25
CA ILE A 69 -6.31 9.39 6.64
C ILE A 69 -5.10 10.32 6.70
N ASN A 70 -4.14 10.22 5.78
CA ASN A 70 -2.98 11.10 5.74
C ASN A 70 -3.38 12.56 5.52
N VAL A 71 -4.29 12.82 4.57
CA VAL A 71 -4.88 14.15 4.35
C VAL A 71 -5.55 14.65 5.65
N GLY A 72 -6.35 13.80 6.30
CA GLY A 72 -7.03 14.14 7.54
C GLY A 72 -6.07 14.42 8.71
N LEU A 73 -4.98 13.67 8.83
CA LEU A 73 -3.94 13.92 9.84
C LEU A 73 -3.22 15.24 9.56
N GLY A 74 -2.93 15.55 8.29
CA GLY A 74 -2.35 16.84 7.90
C GLY A 74 -3.24 18.02 8.28
N GLU A 75 -4.56 17.89 8.13
CA GLU A 75 -5.52 18.94 8.51
C GLU A 75 -5.67 19.09 10.03
N ILE A 76 -5.70 17.98 10.78
CA ILE A 76 -6.02 17.98 12.22
C ILE A 76 -4.78 18.20 13.10
N VAL A 77 -3.65 17.59 12.75
CA VAL A 77 -2.41 17.62 13.53
C VAL A 77 -1.50 18.77 13.08
N GLY A 78 -1.45 19.02 11.78
CA GLY A 78 -0.59 20.02 11.16
C GLY A 78 -0.06 19.53 9.82
N HIS A 79 0.04 20.41 8.83
CA HIS A 79 0.41 19.98 7.48
C HIS A 79 1.80 19.36 7.43
N GLU A 80 2.75 19.85 8.24
CA GLU A 80 4.11 19.32 8.34
C GLU A 80 4.17 17.88 8.89
N PHE A 81 3.14 17.42 9.61
CA PHE A 81 3.04 16.04 10.08
C PHE A 81 2.88 15.05 8.92
N SER A 82 2.13 15.44 7.89
CA SER A 82 1.72 14.59 6.76
C SER A 82 2.39 14.94 5.44
N TYR A 83 2.85 16.18 5.31
CA TYR A 83 3.41 16.79 4.10
C TYR A 83 4.78 17.40 4.37
N GLY A 84 5.55 16.86 5.29
CA GLY A 84 6.86 17.38 5.65
C GLY A 84 7.83 17.45 4.47
N GLU A 85 7.75 16.52 3.52
CA GLU A 85 8.52 16.57 2.26
C GLU A 85 8.25 17.87 1.48
N VAL A 86 7.01 18.37 1.45
CA VAL A 86 6.66 19.64 0.79
C VAL A 86 7.37 20.83 1.45
N TYR A 87 7.55 20.79 2.78
CA TYR A 87 8.30 21.81 3.51
C TYR A 87 9.81 21.71 3.22
N GLN A 88 10.36 20.48 3.19
CA GLN A 88 11.77 20.26 2.84
C GLN A 88 12.07 20.76 1.42
N ASP A 89 11.29 20.30 0.44
CA ASP A 89 11.42 20.69 -0.98
C ASP A 89 11.32 22.20 -1.16
N HIS A 90 10.39 22.86 -0.44
CA HIS A 90 10.24 24.29 -0.52
C HIS A 90 11.45 25.04 0.04
N ARG A 91 12.02 24.59 1.16
CA ARG A 91 13.26 25.17 1.71
C ARG A 91 14.44 25.00 0.77
N GLU A 92 14.64 23.80 0.22
CA GLU A 92 15.72 23.54 -0.72
C GLU A 92 15.63 24.45 -1.95
N LEU A 93 14.43 24.69 -2.46
CA LEU A 93 14.22 25.61 -3.59
C LEU A 93 14.46 27.08 -3.22
N GLN A 94 14.17 27.49 -1.98
CA GLN A 94 14.51 28.83 -1.52
C GLN A 94 16.02 29.02 -1.41
N ASP A 95 16.74 28.03 -0.88
CA ASP A 95 18.20 28.07 -0.77
C ASP A 95 18.85 28.11 -2.17
N LEU A 96 18.32 27.35 -3.13
CA LEU A 96 18.76 27.41 -4.52
C LEU A 96 18.47 28.77 -5.16
N LYS A 97 17.31 29.38 -4.89
CA LYS A 97 16.96 30.72 -5.40
C LYS A 97 17.87 31.81 -4.85
N ASN A 98 18.27 31.70 -3.59
CA ASN A 98 19.17 32.66 -2.93
C ASN A 98 20.61 32.56 -3.44
N ASN A 99 21.01 31.39 -3.95
CA ASN A 99 22.24 31.23 -4.71
C ASN A 99 21.99 31.68 -6.15
N GLU A 100 22.36 32.92 -6.49
CA GLU A 100 22.04 33.67 -7.74
C GLU A 100 22.34 32.97 -9.08
N ASP A 101 22.86 31.75 -9.06
CA ASP A 101 23.23 30.93 -10.23
C ASP A 101 22.08 30.04 -10.74
N TYR A 102 20.95 29.94 -10.01
CA TYR A 102 19.82 29.08 -10.37
C TYR A 102 18.52 29.83 -10.69
N VAL A 103 18.03 29.66 -11.93
CA VAL A 103 16.69 30.09 -12.33
C VAL A 103 15.66 29.06 -11.85
N VAL A 104 15.06 29.31 -10.69
CA VAL A 104 13.95 28.48 -10.18
C VAL A 104 12.68 28.77 -10.99
N ARG A 105 12.27 27.82 -11.83
CA ARG A 105 11.07 27.93 -12.69
C ARG A 105 9.76 27.87 -11.90
N ASP A 106 9.77 27.19 -10.75
CA ASP A 106 8.59 27.02 -9.90
C ASP A 106 8.65 27.96 -8.68
N ASN A 107 7.99 29.12 -8.79
CA ASN A 107 7.94 30.15 -7.75
C ASN A 107 6.65 30.09 -6.92
N ARG A 108 5.97 28.94 -6.90
CA ARG A 108 4.75 28.76 -6.07
C ARG A 108 5.09 28.90 -4.59
N SER A 109 4.19 29.56 -3.87
CA SER A 109 4.28 29.70 -2.42
C SER A 109 4.17 28.34 -1.72
N LEU A 110 4.70 28.21 -0.50
CA LEU A 110 4.55 26.99 0.31
C LEU A 110 3.07 26.60 0.46
N SER A 111 2.21 27.57 0.76
CA SER A 111 0.77 27.35 0.90
C SER A 111 0.12 26.80 -0.37
N GLU A 112 0.55 27.28 -1.55
CA GLU A 112 0.01 26.80 -2.83
C GLU A 112 0.48 25.37 -3.13
N ARG A 113 1.72 25.03 -2.80
CA ARG A 113 2.23 23.65 -2.94
C ARG A 113 1.50 22.68 -2.02
N LEU A 114 1.31 23.08 -0.76
CA LEU A 114 0.55 22.29 0.21
C LEU A 114 -0.89 22.07 -0.25
N ASP A 115 -1.59 23.13 -0.67
CA ASP A 115 -2.97 23.03 -1.16
C ASP A 115 -3.08 22.10 -2.38
N LEU A 116 -2.12 22.17 -3.31
CA LEU A 116 -2.09 21.29 -4.49
C LEU A 116 -1.80 19.83 -4.11
N GLU A 117 -0.84 19.59 -3.22
CA GLU A 117 -0.49 18.23 -2.77
C GLU A 117 -1.63 17.59 -1.99
N MET A 118 -2.27 18.35 -1.08
CA MET A 118 -3.44 17.92 -0.33
C MET A 118 -4.62 17.58 -1.25
N LYS A 119 -4.94 18.47 -2.22
CA LYS A 119 -6.01 18.21 -3.19
C LYS A 119 -5.68 17.02 -4.09
N GLY A 120 -4.44 16.87 -4.52
CA GLY A 120 -3.96 15.72 -5.27
C GLY A 120 -4.18 14.42 -4.49
N ASN A 121 -3.74 14.38 -3.24
CA ASN A 121 -3.90 13.21 -2.38
C ASN A 121 -5.36 12.92 -2.03
N LEU A 122 -6.20 13.94 -1.86
CA LEU A 122 -7.64 13.77 -1.68
C LEU A 122 -8.28 13.11 -2.92
N ILE A 123 -7.98 13.63 -4.12
CA ILE A 123 -8.50 13.10 -5.38
C ILE A 123 -8.02 11.65 -5.59
N ASN A 124 -6.73 11.39 -5.38
CA ASN A 124 -6.15 10.06 -5.53
C ASN A 124 -6.73 9.08 -4.51
N GLY A 125 -6.83 9.48 -3.24
CA GLY A 125 -7.40 8.66 -2.17
C GLY A 125 -8.85 8.27 -2.46
N ILE A 126 -9.70 9.23 -2.84
CA ILE A 126 -11.10 8.95 -3.22
C ILE A 126 -11.15 8.03 -4.43
N SER A 127 -10.37 8.33 -5.47
CA SER A 127 -10.38 7.56 -6.72
C SER A 127 -9.98 6.09 -6.48
N LEU A 128 -8.89 5.86 -5.75
CA LEU A 128 -8.40 4.52 -5.42
C LEU A 128 -9.38 3.77 -4.50
N ALA A 129 -9.97 4.45 -3.52
CA ALA A 129 -10.98 3.86 -2.64
C ALA A 129 -12.22 3.40 -3.44
N VAL A 130 -12.75 4.25 -4.32
CA VAL A 130 -13.94 3.95 -5.12
C VAL A 130 -13.66 2.85 -6.15
N ILE A 131 -12.55 2.96 -6.89
CA ILE A 131 -12.15 1.95 -7.88
C ILE A 131 -11.91 0.61 -7.19
N GLY A 132 -11.13 0.60 -6.11
CA GLY A 132 -10.85 -0.60 -5.32
C GLY A 132 -12.13 -1.24 -4.78
N ALA A 133 -13.03 -0.45 -4.18
CA ALA A 133 -14.28 -0.95 -3.63
C ALA A 133 -15.20 -1.53 -4.71
N PHE A 134 -15.28 -0.86 -5.87
CA PHE A 134 -16.06 -1.34 -7.01
C PHE A 134 -15.51 -2.67 -7.54
N LEU A 135 -14.19 -2.77 -7.77
CA LEU A 135 -13.54 -4.01 -8.18
C LEU A 135 -13.79 -5.11 -7.16
N MET A 136 -13.61 -4.82 -5.87
CA MET A 136 -13.87 -5.77 -4.79
C MET A 136 -15.30 -6.29 -4.83
N LEU A 137 -16.28 -5.41 -4.95
CA LEU A 137 -17.70 -5.75 -4.96
C LEU A 137 -18.06 -6.66 -6.13
N VAL A 138 -17.71 -6.24 -7.35
CA VAL A 138 -18.03 -6.99 -8.58
C VAL A 138 -17.39 -8.38 -8.56
N HIS A 139 -16.12 -8.48 -8.16
CA HIS A 139 -15.40 -9.75 -8.15
C HIS A 139 -15.80 -10.65 -6.97
N PHE A 140 -16.18 -10.06 -5.84
CA PHE A 140 -16.75 -10.82 -4.73
C PHE A 140 -18.11 -11.44 -5.10
N LEU A 141 -18.98 -10.68 -5.77
CA LEU A 141 -20.25 -11.20 -6.30
C LEU A 141 -20.02 -12.27 -7.37
N GLY A 142 -19.10 -12.02 -8.31
CA GLY A 142 -18.74 -12.98 -9.35
C GLY A 142 -18.22 -14.30 -8.76
N ARG A 143 -17.35 -14.22 -7.75
CA ARG A 143 -16.88 -15.40 -7.01
C ARG A 143 -18.03 -16.15 -6.34
N ARG A 144 -18.93 -15.44 -5.66
CA ARG A 144 -20.08 -16.04 -4.96
C ARG A 144 -21.02 -16.78 -5.92
N TRP A 145 -21.13 -16.36 -7.18
CA TRP A 145 -21.95 -17.02 -8.19
C TRP A 145 -21.28 -18.27 -8.80
N VAL A 146 -19.95 -18.32 -8.78
CA VAL A 146 -19.17 -19.43 -9.36
C VAL A 146 -18.85 -20.53 -8.34
N GLU A 147 -18.75 -20.20 -7.04
CA GLU A 147 -18.48 -21.17 -5.98
C GLU A 147 -19.74 -22.00 -5.65
N THR A 148 -19.68 -23.31 -5.90
CA THR A 148 -20.69 -24.30 -5.45
C THR A 148 -20.36 -24.81 -4.05
N ALA A 149 -21.38 -25.22 -3.28
CA ALA A 149 -21.30 -25.47 -1.83
C ALA A 149 -20.17 -26.40 -1.33
N ASP A 150 -19.69 -27.34 -2.16
CA ASP A 150 -18.62 -28.30 -1.79
C ASP A 150 -17.18 -27.76 -1.93
N GLU A 151 -16.96 -26.55 -2.48
CA GLU A 151 -15.61 -26.00 -2.71
C GLU A 151 -15.15 -24.99 -1.65
N HIS A 152 -15.91 -24.89 -0.55
CA HIS A 152 -15.73 -23.89 0.52
C HIS A 152 -14.44 -24.09 1.36
N SER A 153 -13.80 -25.27 1.27
CA SER A 153 -12.64 -25.69 2.07
C SER A 153 -11.34 -25.90 1.28
N ASP A 154 -11.25 -25.30 0.09
CA ASP A 154 -10.22 -25.64 -0.89
C ASP A 154 -8.87 -24.91 -0.64
N LEU A 155 -7.78 -25.54 -1.11
CA LEU A 155 -6.40 -25.07 -1.02
C LEU A 155 -6.25 -23.60 -1.46
N LEU A 156 -7.02 -23.18 -2.48
CA LEU A 156 -7.03 -21.81 -2.99
C LEU A 156 -7.40 -20.77 -1.93
N ARG A 157 -8.40 -21.05 -1.09
CA ARG A 157 -8.78 -20.15 0.01
C ARG A 157 -7.65 -20.01 1.02
N ARG A 158 -6.96 -21.12 1.33
CA ARG A 158 -5.81 -21.11 2.24
C ARG A 158 -4.66 -20.28 1.68
N LEU A 159 -4.33 -20.48 0.39
CA LEU A 159 -3.29 -19.71 -0.28
C LEU A 159 -3.63 -18.22 -0.31
N TYR A 160 -4.87 -17.86 -0.63
CA TYR A 160 -5.32 -16.46 -0.57
C TYR A 160 -5.18 -15.86 0.84
N LEU A 161 -5.60 -16.58 1.88
CA LEU A 161 -5.52 -16.11 3.26
C LEU A 161 -4.07 -15.96 3.74
N ILE A 162 -3.20 -16.93 3.43
CA ILE A 162 -1.77 -16.90 3.77
C ILE A 162 -1.06 -15.77 3.00
N ALA A 163 -1.36 -15.60 1.71
CA ALA A 163 -0.79 -14.53 0.90
C ALA A 163 -1.18 -13.15 1.44
N GLY A 164 -2.48 -12.92 1.70
CA GLY A 164 -2.94 -11.67 2.30
C GLY A 164 -2.33 -11.44 3.69
N LEU A 165 -2.30 -12.47 4.54
CA LEU A 165 -1.68 -12.42 5.85
C LEU A 165 -0.22 -11.96 5.76
N ALA A 166 0.58 -12.57 4.89
CA ALA A 166 2.00 -12.23 4.72
C ALA A 166 2.20 -10.81 4.17
N ILE A 167 1.47 -10.45 3.12
CA ILE A 167 1.59 -9.13 2.48
C ILE A 167 1.23 -8.01 3.47
N PHE A 168 0.06 -8.10 4.11
CA PHE A 168 -0.40 -7.05 5.01
C PHE A 168 0.39 -7.02 6.32
N ALA A 169 0.93 -8.16 6.79
CA ALA A 169 1.85 -8.17 7.92
C ALA A 169 3.12 -7.37 7.62
N VAL A 170 3.78 -7.65 6.49
CA VAL A 170 5.04 -6.99 6.11
C VAL A 170 4.82 -5.48 5.96
N ILE A 171 3.79 -5.07 5.21
CA ILE A 171 3.47 -3.65 5.01
C ILE A 171 3.23 -2.97 6.36
N THR A 172 2.38 -3.54 7.22
CA THR A 172 2.05 -2.95 8.51
C THR A 172 3.27 -2.84 9.42
N ILE A 173 4.11 -3.88 9.49
CA ILE A 173 5.31 -3.88 10.33
C ILE A 173 6.29 -2.80 9.85
N VAL A 174 6.55 -2.73 8.55
CA VAL A 174 7.44 -1.73 7.96
C VAL A 174 6.93 -0.31 8.25
N SER A 175 5.64 -0.07 8.05
CA SER A 175 5.01 1.22 8.35
C SER A 175 5.04 1.57 9.84
N LEU A 176 4.91 0.60 10.75
CA LEU A 176 5.04 0.84 12.18
C LEU A 176 6.48 1.17 12.59
N ILE A 177 7.47 0.50 12.00
CA ILE A 177 8.89 0.74 12.26
C ILE A 177 9.30 2.16 11.85
N ALA A 178 8.73 2.70 10.76
CA ALA A 178 8.93 4.09 10.35
C ALA A 178 8.05 5.06 11.17
N GLY A 179 6.74 4.84 11.17
CA GLY A 179 5.77 5.80 11.70
C GLY A 179 5.84 6.02 13.20
N ILE A 180 6.11 5.00 14.03
CA ILE A 180 6.16 5.19 15.49
C ILE A 180 7.35 6.08 15.90
N PRO A 181 8.61 5.77 15.52
CA PRO A 181 9.73 6.63 15.88
C PRO A 181 9.62 8.04 15.32
N GLU A 182 9.17 8.21 14.07
CA GLU A 182 8.95 9.53 13.45
C GLU A 182 7.89 10.33 14.21
N THR A 183 6.77 9.70 14.60
CA THR A 183 5.72 10.35 15.40
C THR A 183 6.23 10.79 16.75
N LEU A 184 7.03 9.95 17.43
CA LEU A 184 7.61 10.31 18.72
C LEU A 184 8.62 11.44 18.60
N ARG A 185 9.46 11.44 17.55
CA ARG A 185 10.40 12.55 17.30
C ARG A 185 9.64 13.83 16.99
N TYR A 186 8.63 13.78 16.13
CA TYR A 186 7.76 14.93 15.84
C TYR A 186 7.08 15.49 17.10
N ALA A 187 6.56 14.62 17.98
CA ALA A 187 5.79 15.06 19.14
C ALA A 187 6.65 15.50 20.33
N LEU A 188 7.85 14.96 20.48
CA LEU A 188 8.69 15.17 21.67
C LEU A 188 9.90 16.07 21.43
N LEU A 189 10.35 16.20 20.18
CA LEU A 189 11.50 17.03 19.83
C LEU A 189 11.01 18.29 19.13
N GLU A 190 11.56 19.44 19.53
CA GLU A 190 11.43 20.68 18.76
C GLU A 190 12.30 20.57 17.50
N ILE A 191 11.74 19.96 16.46
CA ILE A 191 12.37 19.79 15.15
C ILE A 191 11.84 20.83 14.16
N GLU A 192 12.66 21.18 13.18
CA GLU A 192 12.21 22.05 12.10
C GLU A 192 11.06 21.38 11.33
N PRO A 193 10.04 22.16 10.91
CA PRO A 193 8.91 21.63 10.15
C PRO A 193 9.36 20.80 8.95
N GLY A 194 8.79 19.61 8.84
CA GLY A 194 9.04 18.68 7.76
C GLY A 194 10.32 17.85 7.86
N GLN A 195 11.18 18.01 8.87
CA GLN A 195 12.30 17.08 9.11
C GLN A 195 11.82 15.65 9.39
N GLU A 196 10.68 15.51 10.07
CA GLU A 196 9.98 14.25 10.27
C GLU A 196 8.55 14.43 9.75
N SER A 197 8.05 13.46 8.99
CA SER A 197 6.71 13.49 8.38
C SER A 197 6.00 12.14 8.55
N PRO A 198 5.65 11.76 9.79
CA PRO A 198 5.12 10.44 10.11
C PRO A 198 3.77 10.12 9.47
N GLY A 199 3.04 11.13 8.99
CA GLY A 199 1.65 11.00 8.60
C GLY A 199 1.38 9.89 7.59
N GLU A 200 2.23 9.74 6.57
CA GLU A 200 2.05 8.71 5.56
C GLU A 200 2.23 7.30 6.17
N ALA A 201 3.39 7.06 6.80
CA ALA A 201 3.71 5.78 7.41
C ALA A 201 2.68 5.40 8.49
N LEU A 202 2.27 6.35 9.32
CA LEU A 202 1.26 6.15 10.35
C LEU A 202 -0.11 5.84 9.75
N SER A 203 -0.52 6.54 8.69
CA SER A 203 -1.79 6.28 8.01
C SER A 203 -1.85 4.89 7.40
N ILE A 204 -0.75 4.44 6.78
CA ILE A 204 -0.64 3.07 6.27
C ILE A 204 -0.72 2.06 7.42
N ALA A 205 -0.05 2.31 8.55
CA ALA A 205 -0.12 1.42 9.71
C ALA A 205 -1.54 1.34 10.32
N ILE A 206 -2.24 2.48 10.44
CA ILE A 206 -3.61 2.57 10.97
C ILE A 206 -4.58 1.73 10.12
N VAL A 207 -4.42 1.71 8.79
CA VAL A 207 -5.28 0.93 7.89
C VAL A 207 -4.82 -0.51 7.74
N GLY A 208 -3.51 -0.73 7.63
CA GLY A 208 -2.89 -2.02 7.44
C GLY A 208 -3.13 -2.97 8.61
N LEU A 209 -3.09 -2.46 9.85
CA LEU A 209 -3.24 -3.28 11.05
C LEU A 209 -4.62 -3.97 11.14
N PRO A 210 -5.77 -3.27 11.01
CA PRO A 210 -7.08 -3.91 10.93
C PRO A 210 -7.20 -4.94 9.80
N ILE A 211 -6.65 -4.65 8.62
CA ILE A 211 -6.65 -5.58 7.48
C ILE A 211 -5.85 -6.83 7.83
N TRP A 212 -4.64 -6.67 8.34
CA TRP A 212 -3.78 -7.76 8.75
C TRP A 212 -4.46 -8.65 9.81
N VAL A 213 -5.03 -8.04 10.86
CA VAL A 213 -5.76 -8.75 11.92
C VAL A 213 -6.96 -9.52 11.33
N SER A 214 -7.67 -8.95 10.37
CA SER A 214 -8.79 -9.64 9.71
C SER A 214 -8.34 -10.92 8.99
N TYR A 215 -7.22 -10.88 8.26
CA TYR A 215 -6.63 -12.03 7.59
C TYR A 215 -6.12 -13.07 8.60
N LEU A 216 -5.52 -12.63 9.71
CA LEU A 216 -5.06 -13.52 10.78
C LEU A 216 -6.24 -14.27 11.39
N VAL A 217 -7.30 -13.56 11.78
CA VAL A 217 -8.51 -14.16 12.36
C VAL A 217 -9.16 -15.12 11.36
N ALA A 218 -9.28 -14.73 10.08
CA ALA A 218 -9.84 -15.58 9.04
C ALA A 218 -9.00 -16.86 8.83
N THR A 219 -7.67 -16.75 8.86
CA THR A 219 -6.75 -17.88 8.75
C THR A 219 -6.89 -18.82 9.94
N LEU A 220 -6.90 -18.30 11.18
CA LEU A 220 -7.06 -19.11 12.38
C LEU A 220 -8.40 -19.83 12.41
N ARG A 221 -9.50 -19.15 12.01
CA ARG A 221 -10.82 -19.77 11.89
C ARG A 221 -10.83 -20.90 10.86
N ASN A 222 -10.15 -20.71 9.72
CA ASN A 222 -10.03 -21.73 8.67
C ASN A 222 -9.24 -22.97 9.11
N VAL A 223 -8.27 -22.81 10.02
CA VAL A 223 -7.51 -23.94 10.58
C VAL A 223 -8.32 -24.68 11.65
N ARG A 224 -9.07 -23.95 12.49
CA ARG A 224 -9.91 -24.54 13.56
C ARG A 224 -11.18 -25.25 13.08
N SER A 225 -11.67 -24.92 11.89
CA SER A 225 -12.86 -25.54 11.28
C SER A 225 -12.55 -26.81 10.50
N GLN A 226 -11.34 -27.35 10.61
CA GLN A 226 -10.91 -28.65 10.09
C GLN A 226 -10.78 -29.63 11.25
#